data_AF-A0A1I0BRZ6-F1
#
_entry.id   AF-A0A1I0BRZ6-F1
#
_cell.length_a   1.000
_cell.length_b   1.000
_cell.length_c   1.000
_cell.angle_alpha   90.00
_cell.angle_beta   90.00
_cell.angle_gamma   90.00
#
_symmetry.space_group_name_H-M   'P 1'
#
loop_
_entity.id
_entity.type
_entity.pdbx_description
1 polymer ?
#
loop_
_entity_poly.entity_id
_entity_poly.type
_entity_poly.pdbx_seq_one_letter_code
_entity_poly.pdbx_strand_id
1 'polypeptide(L)'
;MESIMYKIKVALLFTVLCSFFAISSETLEKESINLKQNSALQKTLPDDFQSLIVLRKKMLINQSASEDELAKLTEERRYLPSSDAEVESRVKVIQQRVDKDKKDIDDLEAIDNKNDDQLVLLNQLKSYVQEDEYQISRMREERAKAISLDAKIQLLKQHREELFNSIAAIEQKIANLLNLEEERNKFRTLVSVAFCILVAIVIIGFYVIALKKESIAESIFAGEKGIQFVTIFLIVIAIILFGIMGVLESKELSALLGGLSGYILGRVSGAGRDKEATSQPS
;
A
#
# COMPACT_ATOMS: atom_id res chain seq x y z
N MET A 1 -55.54 1.16 -21.22
CA MET A 1 -54.48 0.12 -21.10
C MET A 1 -53.08 0.71 -21.29
N GLU A 2 -52.86 1.60 -22.24
CA GLU A 2 -51.52 2.19 -22.50
C GLU A 2 -50.90 2.96 -21.32
N SER A 3 -51.71 3.69 -20.54
CA SER A 3 -51.21 4.43 -19.36
C SER A 3 -50.59 3.52 -18.28
N ILE A 4 -51.10 2.30 -18.12
CA ILE A 4 -50.58 1.31 -17.16
C ILE A 4 -49.25 0.75 -17.68
N MET A 5 -49.19 0.43 -18.97
CA MET A 5 -47.97 -0.07 -19.61
C MET A 5 -46.83 0.95 -19.58
N TYR A 6 -47.18 2.24 -19.64
CA TYR A 6 -46.21 3.33 -19.52
C TYR A 6 -45.60 3.43 -18.12
N LYS A 7 -46.42 3.38 -17.07
CA LYS A 7 -45.96 3.39 -15.67
C LYS A 7 -45.05 2.19 -15.36
N ILE A 8 -45.35 1.02 -15.91
CA ILE A 8 -44.54 -0.19 -15.74
C ILE A 8 -43.15 -0.01 -16.39
N LYS A 9 -43.08 0.57 -17.59
CA LYS A 9 -41.79 0.81 -18.28
C LYS A 9 -40.90 1.80 -17.52
N VAL A 10 -41.48 2.87 -16.98
CA VAL A 10 -40.73 3.86 -16.18
C VAL A 10 -40.26 3.25 -14.87
N ALA A 11 -41.10 2.46 -14.19
CA ALA A 11 -40.72 1.79 -12.96
C ALA A 11 -39.57 0.80 -13.18
N LEU A 12 -39.61 0.03 -14.28
CA LEU A 12 -38.58 -0.97 -14.62
C LEU A 12 -37.23 -0.32 -14.96
N LEU A 13 -37.26 0.83 -15.64
CA LEU A 13 -36.05 1.60 -15.95
C LEU A 13 -35.41 2.15 -14.67
N PHE A 14 -36.23 2.59 -13.72
CA PHE A 14 -35.78 3.10 -12.43
C PHE A 14 -35.16 2.01 -11.56
N THR A 15 -35.75 0.80 -11.51
CA THR A 15 -35.18 -0.32 -10.76
C THR A 15 -33.84 -0.78 -11.30
N VAL A 16 -33.67 -0.81 -12.63
CA VAL A 16 -32.38 -1.18 -13.26
C VAL A 16 -31.29 -0.16 -12.94
N LEU A 17 -31.62 1.13 -12.92
CA LEU A 17 -30.69 2.19 -12.50
C LEU A 17 -30.30 2.08 -11.03
N CYS A 18 -31.26 1.78 -10.14
CA CYS A 18 -30.99 1.60 -8.72
C CYS A 18 -30.14 0.36 -8.42
N SER A 19 -30.37 -0.77 -9.09
CA SER A 19 -29.57 -1.98 -8.87
C SER A 19 -28.13 -1.83 -9.40
N PHE A 20 -27.93 -1.08 -10.49
CA PHE A 20 -26.58 -0.73 -10.95
C PHE A 20 -25.83 0.13 -9.93
N PHE A 21 -26.53 1.05 -9.26
CA PHE A 21 -25.95 1.90 -8.21
C PHE A 21 -25.61 1.10 -6.93
N ALA A 22 -26.45 0.13 -6.56
CA ALA A 22 -26.25 -0.70 -5.38
C ALA A 22 -25.01 -1.59 -5.50
N ILE A 23 -24.78 -2.21 -6.68
CA ILE A 23 -23.63 -3.09 -6.92
C ILE A 23 -22.30 -2.31 -6.85
N SER A 24 -22.30 -1.03 -7.26
CA SER A 24 -21.12 -0.16 -7.16
C SER A 24 -20.76 0.24 -5.72
N SER A 25 -21.72 0.17 -4.80
CA SER A 25 -21.52 0.51 -3.38
C SER A 25 -20.83 -0.63 -2.61
N GLU A 26 -21.14 -1.89 -2.94
CA GLU A 26 -20.62 -3.07 -2.24
C GLU A 26 -19.13 -3.34 -2.50
N THR A 27 -18.63 -2.93 -3.66
CA THR A 27 -17.20 -3.06 -4.01
C THR A 27 -16.30 -2.10 -3.23
N LEU A 28 -16.81 -0.94 -2.80
CA LEU A 28 -16.05 0.04 -2.00
C LEU A 28 -15.88 -0.37 -0.53
N GLU A 29 -16.78 -1.19 0.01
CA GLU A 29 -16.77 -1.52 1.43
C GLU A 29 -15.69 -2.58 1.79
N LYS A 30 -15.43 -3.53 0.88
CA LYS A 30 -14.45 -4.63 1.09
C LYS A 30 -12.99 -4.16 1.13
N GLU A 31 -12.66 -3.02 0.54
CA GLU A 31 -11.30 -2.47 0.52
C GLU A 31 -10.90 -1.84 1.87
N SER A 32 -11.88 -1.47 2.70
CA SER A 32 -11.67 -0.73 3.96
C SER A 32 -11.10 -1.56 5.12
N ILE A 33 -11.22 -2.90 5.07
CA ILE A 33 -10.91 -3.78 6.21
C ILE A 33 -9.41 -4.12 6.30
N ASN A 34 -8.68 -4.20 5.17
CA ASN A 34 -7.23 -4.46 5.17
C ASN A 34 -6.39 -3.23 5.56
N LEU A 35 -6.95 -2.02 5.54
CA LEU A 35 -6.21 -0.78 5.84
C LEU A 35 -5.97 -0.50 7.34
N LYS A 36 -6.76 -1.08 8.24
CA LYS A 36 -6.77 -0.64 9.65
C LYS A 36 -5.48 -0.98 10.42
N GLN A 37 -4.79 -2.07 10.08
CA GLN A 37 -3.60 -2.52 10.82
C GLN A 37 -2.33 -1.73 10.45
N ASN A 38 -2.28 -1.13 9.25
CA ASN A 38 -1.19 -0.22 8.82
C ASN A 38 -1.41 1.26 9.19
N SER A 39 -2.57 1.61 9.77
CA SER A 39 -2.98 3.02 9.94
C SER A 39 -2.20 3.77 11.04
N ALA A 40 -1.65 3.07 12.03
CA ALA A 40 -0.94 3.72 13.15
C ALA A 40 0.43 4.27 12.71
N LEU A 41 1.20 3.51 11.92
CA LEU A 41 2.49 3.97 11.37
C LEU A 41 2.29 5.00 10.25
N GLN A 42 1.21 4.88 9.48
CA GLN A 42 0.95 5.81 8.38
C GLN A 42 0.61 7.23 8.85
N LYS A 43 0.00 7.38 10.03
CA LYS A 43 -0.37 8.69 10.59
C LYS A 43 0.81 9.61 10.92
N THR A 44 2.00 9.06 11.12
CA THR A 44 3.20 9.86 11.45
C THR A 44 4.08 10.15 10.24
N LEU A 45 3.78 9.57 9.07
CA LEU A 45 4.58 9.77 7.87
C LEU A 45 4.20 11.09 7.18
N PRO A 46 5.19 11.87 6.70
CA PRO A 46 4.93 13.05 5.87
C PRO A 46 4.07 12.71 4.64
N ASP A 47 3.26 13.67 4.19
CA ASP A 47 2.44 13.52 2.97
C ASP A 47 3.18 13.96 1.69
N ASP A 48 4.29 14.67 1.84
CA ASP A 48 5.10 15.13 0.71
C ASP A 48 6.00 14.02 0.15
N PHE A 49 5.93 13.80 -1.16
CA PHE A 49 6.68 12.75 -1.85
C PHE A 49 8.20 12.92 -1.69
N GLN A 50 8.72 14.14 -1.79
CA GLN A 50 10.17 14.38 -1.67
C GLN A 50 10.66 14.03 -0.27
N SER A 51 9.92 14.43 0.75
CA SER A 51 10.22 14.07 2.14
C SER A 51 10.20 12.56 2.39
N LEU A 52 9.28 11.81 1.78
CA LEU A 52 9.25 10.34 1.85
C LEU A 52 10.46 9.69 1.18
N ILE A 53 10.91 10.21 0.04
CA ILE A 53 12.12 9.71 -0.63
C ILE A 53 13.38 9.96 0.20
N VAL A 54 13.51 11.15 0.79
CA VAL A 54 14.61 11.48 1.70
C VAL A 54 14.58 10.58 2.93
N LEU A 55 13.40 10.36 3.51
CA LEU A 55 13.22 9.47 4.66
C LEU A 55 13.58 8.01 4.32
N ARG A 56 13.10 7.50 3.18
CA ARG A 56 13.45 6.16 2.67
C ARG A 56 14.97 6.00 2.54
N LYS A 57 15.63 6.97 1.90
CA LYS A 57 17.09 6.96 1.74
C LYS A 57 17.80 6.94 3.09
N LYS A 58 17.35 7.76 4.04
CA LYS A 58 17.89 7.78 5.40
C LYS A 58 17.73 6.42 6.11
N MET A 59 16.55 5.80 6.01
CA MET A 59 16.31 4.48 6.60
C MET A 59 17.16 3.38 5.97
N LEU A 60 17.36 3.39 4.65
CA LEU A 60 18.24 2.44 3.96
C LEU A 60 19.71 2.58 4.41
N ILE A 61 20.19 3.81 4.61
CA ILE A 61 21.54 4.04 5.16
C ILE A 61 21.64 3.47 6.58
N ASN A 62 20.65 3.75 7.43
CA ASN A 62 20.62 3.22 8.80
C ASN A 62 20.54 1.68 8.82
N GLN A 63 19.78 1.08 7.90
CA GLN A 63 19.69 -0.36 7.75
C GLN A 63 21.07 -0.95 7.39
N SER A 64 21.75 -0.40 6.39
CA SER A 64 23.09 -0.85 6.00
C SER A 64 24.09 -0.72 7.15
N ALA A 65 24.05 0.39 7.89
CA ALA A 65 24.93 0.59 9.04
C ALA A 65 24.67 -0.44 10.16
N SER A 66 23.39 -0.77 10.40
CA SER A 66 22.99 -1.78 11.38
C SER A 66 23.39 -3.19 10.94
N GLU A 67 23.35 -3.48 9.64
CA GLU A 67 23.82 -4.75 9.06
C GLU A 67 25.33 -4.93 9.22
N ASP A 68 26.11 -3.88 8.98
CA ASP A 68 27.56 -3.88 9.18
C ASP A 68 27.92 -4.09 10.67
N GLU A 69 27.20 -3.44 11.58
CA GLU A 69 27.39 -3.63 13.03
C GLU A 69 27.04 -5.05 13.46
N LEU A 70 25.91 -5.58 12.97
CA LEU A 70 25.49 -6.95 13.23
C LEU A 70 26.54 -7.96 12.73
N ALA A 71 27.11 -7.72 11.54
CA ALA A 71 28.17 -8.57 10.99
C ALA A 71 29.42 -8.57 11.87
N LYS A 72 29.84 -7.39 12.35
CA LYS A 72 30.99 -7.25 13.27
C LYS A 72 30.76 -7.98 14.59
N LEU A 73 29.60 -7.78 15.22
CA LEU A 73 29.28 -8.44 16.49
C LEU A 73 29.12 -9.96 16.33
N THR A 74 28.56 -10.41 15.20
CA THR A 74 28.45 -11.83 14.89
C THR A 74 29.82 -12.47 14.69
N GLU A 75 30.76 -11.76 14.06
CA GLU A 75 32.14 -12.21 13.92
C GLU A 75 32.85 -12.24 15.28
N GLU A 76 32.72 -11.20 16.11
CA GLU A 76 33.27 -11.19 17.48
C GLU A 76 32.72 -12.37 18.30
N ARG A 77 31.42 -12.66 18.18
CA ARG A 77 30.75 -13.77 18.86
C ARG A 77 31.28 -15.14 18.44
N ARG A 78 31.77 -15.29 17.20
CA ARG A 78 32.33 -16.55 16.68
C ARG A 78 33.59 -16.99 17.41
N TYR A 79 34.37 -16.04 17.94
CA TYR A 79 35.60 -16.35 18.69
C TYR A 79 35.35 -16.72 20.15
N LEU A 80 34.12 -16.55 20.65
CA LEU A 80 33.74 -16.92 22.00
C LEU A 80 33.17 -18.35 22.03
N PRO A 81 33.26 -19.05 23.16
CA PRO A 81 32.72 -20.39 23.29
C PRO A 81 31.25 -20.45 22.84
N SER A 82 30.93 -21.43 22.00
CA SER A 82 29.67 -21.51 21.26
C SER A 82 28.51 -22.00 22.13
N SER A 83 28.78 -22.71 23.22
CA SER A 83 27.77 -23.33 24.08
C SER A 83 27.97 -22.97 25.55
N ASP A 84 26.97 -22.31 26.13
CA ASP A 84 26.87 -22.04 27.57
C ASP A 84 26.97 -23.33 28.38
N ALA A 85 26.38 -24.42 27.90
CA ALA A 85 26.39 -25.71 28.57
C ALA A 85 27.79 -26.33 28.59
N GLU A 86 28.58 -26.13 27.52
CA GLU A 86 29.96 -26.62 27.46
C GLU A 86 30.83 -25.88 28.47
N VAL A 87 30.76 -24.55 28.50
CA VAL A 87 31.52 -23.72 29.46
C VAL A 87 31.14 -24.10 30.89
N GLU A 88 29.85 -24.21 31.20
CA GLU A 88 29.38 -24.58 32.53
C GLU A 88 29.85 -25.98 32.94
N SER A 89 29.83 -26.96 32.02
CA SER A 89 30.31 -28.31 32.30
C SER A 89 31.81 -28.33 32.60
N ARG A 90 32.61 -27.57 31.84
CA ARG A 90 34.06 -27.44 32.06
C ARG A 90 34.36 -26.73 33.37
N VAL A 91 33.68 -25.62 33.66
CA VAL A 91 33.80 -24.92 34.94
C VAL A 91 33.45 -25.84 36.10
N LYS A 92 32.39 -26.64 35.99
CA LYS A 92 31.98 -27.60 37.04
C LYS A 92 33.05 -28.67 37.28
N VAL A 93 33.65 -29.21 36.22
CA VAL A 93 34.73 -30.21 36.34
C VAL A 93 35.97 -29.61 37.01
N ILE A 94 36.39 -28.41 36.58
CA ILE A 94 37.55 -27.73 37.17
C ILE A 94 37.26 -27.39 38.64
N GLN A 95 36.05 -26.89 38.94
CA GLN A 95 35.64 -26.57 40.31
C GLN A 95 35.70 -27.80 41.23
N GLN A 96 35.24 -28.97 40.76
CA GLN A 96 35.34 -30.21 41.55
C GLN A 96 36.79 -30.61 41.85
N ARG A 97 37.74 -30.34 40.93
CA ARG A 97 39.17 -30.56 41.20
C ARG A 97 39.69 -29.56 42.21
N VAL A 98 39.37 -28.27 42.06
CA VAL A 98 39.74 -27.22 43.01
C VAL A 98 39.24 -27.55 44.41
N ASP A 99 37.99 -27.98 44.55
CA ASP A 99 37.40 -28.33 45.85
C ASP A 99 38.09 -29.54 46.50
N LYS A 100 38.48 -30.52 45.68
CA LYS A 100 39.25 -31.69 46.14
C LYS A 100 40.66 -31.28 46.58
N ASP A 101 41.39 -30.56 45.73
CA ASP A 101 42.77 -30.16 45.99
C ASP A 101 42.86 -29.21 47.20
N LYS A 102 41.85 -28.34 47.41
CA LYS A 102 41.72 -27.53 48.63
C LYS A 102 41.57 -28.37 49.88
N LYS A 103 40.75 -29.42 49.82
CA LYS A 103 40.61 -30.35 50.95
C LYS A 103 41.94 -31.05 51.24
N ASP A 104 42.64 -31.51 50.20
CA ASP A 104 43.95 -32.15 50.35
C ASP A 104 44.99 -31.16 50.92
N ILE A 105 44.93 -29.87 50.55
CA ILE A 105 45.71 -28.79 51.15
C ILE A 105 45.40 -28.63 52.64
N ASP A 106 44.12 -28.52 53.01
CA ASP A 106 43.69 -28.35 54.41
C ASP A 106 44.15 -29.54 55.27
N ASP A 107 44.00 -30.77 54.76
CA ASP A 107 44.44 -32.00 55.41
C ASP A 107 45.98 -32.02 55.61
N LEU A 108 46.75 -31.57 54.61
CA LEU A 108 48.20 -31.43 54.72
C LEU A 108 48.60 -30.33 55.71
N GLU A 109 47.93 -29.17 55.69
CA GLU A 109 48.21 -28.04 56.56
C GLU A 109 48.03 -28.38 58.04
N ALA A 110 47.08 -29.26 58.37
CA ALA A 110 46.81 -29.73 59.74
C ALA A 110 47.94 -30.58 60.36
N ILE A 111 48.92 -31.05 59.58
CA ILE A 111 50.05 -31.86 60.07
C ILE A 111 51.12 -30.95 60.68
N ASP A 112 51.40 -31.08 61.99
CA ASP A 112 52.30 -30.18 62.73
C ASP A 112 53.80 -30.32 62.34
N ASN A 113 54.24 -31.53 61.94
CA ASN A 113 55.62 -31.84 61.54
C ASN A 113 55.69 -32.39 60.11
N LYS A 114 55.46 -31.53 59.11
CA LYS A 114 55.51 -31.91 57.69
C LYS A 114 56.95 -32.31 57.29
N ASN A 115 57.10 -33.39 56.54
CA ASN A 115 58.37 -33.69 55.89
C ASN A 115 58.57 -32.83 54.63
N ASP A 116 59.79 -32.82 54.08
CA ASP A 116 60.12 -32.02 52.90
C ASP A 116 59.23 -32.38 51.69
N ASP A 117 58.91 -33.65 51.49
CA ASP A 117 58.04 -34.12 50.41
C ASP A 117 56.60 -33.57 50.53
N GLN A 118 56.05 -33.51 51.75
CA GLN A 118 54.74 -32.94 52.03
C GLN A 118 54.71 -31.43 51.79
N LEU A 119 55.80 -30.73 52.11
CA LEU A 119 55.94 -29.30 51.79
C LEU A 119 55.99 -29.06 50.28
N VAL A 120 56.70 -29.90 49.53
CA VAL A 120 56.74 -29.84 48.06
C VAL A 120 55.34 -30.09 47.48
N LEU A 121 54.66 -31.14 47.92
CA LEU A 121 53.31 -31.47 47.45
C LEU A 121 52.31 -30.35 47.77
N LEU A 122 52.36 -29.80 48.99
CA LEU A 122 51.49 -28.70 49.43
C LEU A 122 51.65 -27.47 48.51
N ASN A 123 52.90 -27.07 48.23
CA ASN A 123 53.17 -25.93 47.35
C ASN A 123 52.71 -26.20 45.91
N GLN A 124 52.86 -27.44 45.44
CA GLN A 124 52.39 -27.86 44.13
C GLN A 124 50.86 -27.81 44.02
N LEU A 125 50.12 -28.33 45.01
CA LEU A 125 48.66 -28.25 45.06
C LEU A 125 48.16 -26.80 45.11
N LYS A 126 48.80 -25.94 45.92
CA LYS A 126 48.47 -24.51 45.96
C LYS A 126 48.62 -23.84 44.60
N SER A 127 49.69 -24.16 43.88
CA SER A 127 49.90 -23.66 42.51
C SER A 127 48.81 -24.14 41.54
N TYR A 128 48.42 -25.41 41.60
CA TYR A 128 47.34 -25.94 40.76
C TYR A 128 45.98 -25.33 41.07
N VAL A 129 45.63 -25.17 42.35
CA VAL A 129 44.39 -24.49 42.75
C VAL A 129 44.37 -23.06 42.22
N GLN A 130 45.48 -22.32 42.34
CA GLN A 130 45.56 -20.95 41.84
C GLN A 130 45.37 -20.87 40.32
N GLU A 131 45.99 -21.76 39.55
CA GLU A 131 45.82 -21.82 38.09
C GLU A 131 44.39 -22.20 37.70
N ASP A 132 43.81 -23.23 38.31
CA ASP A 132 42.45 -23.68 38.00
C ASP A 132 41.40 -22.61 38.37
N GLU A 133 41.57 -21.89 39.48
CA GLU A 133 40.72 -20.74 39.86
C GLU A 133 40.82 -19.59 38.86
N TYR A 134 42.02 -19.31 38.35
CA TYR A 134 42.24 -18.32 37.30
C TYR A 134 41.52 -18.73 36.00
N GLN A 135 41.65 -20.00 35.59
CA GLN A 135 40.95 -20.52 34.41
C GLN A 135 39.43 -20.44 34.55
N ILE A 136 38.86 -20.81 35.71
CA ILE A 136 37.42 -20.66 35.99
C ILE A 136 37.00 -19.19 35.83
N SER A 137 37.76 -18.27 36.41
CA SER A 137 37.45 -16.84 36.38
C SER A 137 37.43 -16.30 34.96
N ARG A 138 38.45 -16.65 34.16
CA ARG A 138 38.54 -16.29 32.75
C ARG A 138 37.38 -16.88 31.93
N MET A 139 37.04 -18.15 32.12
CA MET A 139 35.92 -18.79 31.42
C MET A 139 34.58 -18.13 31.74
N ARG A 140 34.37 -17.72 33.00
CA ARG A 140 33.17 -16.98 33.42
C ARG A 140 33.11 -15.59 32.79
N GLU A 141 34.24 -14.90 32.68
CA GLU A 141 34.33 -13.59 32.00
C GLU A 141 34.01 -13.71 30.50
N GLU A 142 34.63 -14.68 29.81
CA GLU A 142 34.37 -14.95 28.39
C GLU A 142 32.89 -15.29 28.14
N ARG A 143 32.28 -16.06 29.06
CA ARG A 143 30.84 -16.35 29.02
C ARG A 143 29.98 -15.11 29.23
N ALA A 144 30.28 -14.29 30.24
CA ALA A 144 29.55 -13.06 30.49
C ALA A 144 29.60 -12.13 29.26
N LYS A 145 30.77 -12.05 28.62
CA LYS A 145 30.95 -11.33 27.36
C LYS A 145 30.08 -11.92 26.25
N ALA A 146 30.06 -13.26 26.08
CA ALA A 146 29.25 -13.94 25.07
C ALA A 146 27.75 -13.66 25.24
N ILE A 147 27.23 -13.76 26.47
CA ILE A 147 25.82 -13.46 26.80
C ILE A 147 25.49 -12.00 26.47
N SER A 148 26.38 -11.06 26.82
CA SER A 148 26.18 -9.65 26.53
C SER A 148 26.16 -9.34 25.03
N LEU A 149 26.98 -10.05 24.24
CA LEU A 149 27.00 -9.94 22.78
C LEU A 149 25.75 -10.54 22.16
N ASP A 150 25.30 -11.70 22.63
CA ASP A 150 24.07 -12.34 22.15
C ASP A 150 22.85 -11.44 22.38
N ALA A 151 22.77 -10.78 23.54
CA ALA A 151 21.72 -9.80 23.82
C ALA A 151 21.77 -8.59 22.85
N LYS A 152 22.97 -8.06 22.57
CA LYS A 152 23.13 -6.96 21.60
C LYS A 152 22.75 -7.38 20.17
N ILE A 153 23.17 -8.57 19.76
CA ILE A 153 22.83 -9.15 18.45
C ILE A 153 21.31 -9.29 18.32
N GLN A 154 20.61 -9.75 19.36
CA GLN A 154 19.16 -9.85 19.35
C GLN A 154 18.48 -8.48 19.24
N LEU A 155 18.93 -7.49 20.01
CA LEU A 155 18.40 -6.13 19.96
C LEU A 155 18.58 -5.50 18.57
N LEU A 156 19.76 -5.64 17.95
CA LEU A 156 20.00 -5.15 16.59
C LEU A 156 19.15 -5.86 15.55
N LYS A 157 18.90 -7.17 15.71
CA LYS A 157 17.99 -7.91 14.82
C LYS A 157 16.56 -7.39 14.90
N GLN A 158 16.07 -7.11 16.11
CA GLN A 158 14.75 -6.49 16.31
C GLN A 158 14.69 -5.11 15.68
N HIS A 159 15.71 -4.27 15.92
CA HIS A 159 15.77 -2.94 15.31
C HIS A 159 15.78 -3.00 13.78
N ARG A 160 16.47 -3.98 13.18
CA ARG A 160 16.47 -4.20 11.73
C ARG A 160 15.08 -4.56 11.20
N GLU A 161 14.33 -5.39 11.93
CA GLU A 161 12.96 -5.75 11.56
C GLU A 161 12.03 -4.53 11.61
N GLU A 162 12.17 -3.68 12.62
CA GLU A 162 11.45 -2.41 12.72
C GLU A 162 11.76 -1.46 11.55
N LEU A 163 13.05 -1.34 11.18
CA LEU A 163 13.46 -0.55 10.03
C LEU A 163 12.89 -1.11 8.72
N PHE A 164 12.92 -2.43 8.54
CA PHE A 164 12.37 -3.08 7.35
C PHE A 164 10.87 -2.81 7.22
N ASN A 165 10.11 -2.99 8.31
CA ASN A 165 8.67 -2.71 8.33
C ASN A 165 8.38 -1.23 8.05
N SER A 166 9.22 -0.32 8.56
CA SER A 166 9.09 1.13 8.30
C SER A 166 9.37 1.48 6.84
N ILE A 167 10.39 0.87 6.22
CA ILE A 167 10.70 1.06 4.80
C ILE A 167 9.54 0.54 3.95
N ALA A 168 9.01 -0.64 4.24
CA ALA A 168 7.86 -1.21 3.53
C ALA A 168 6.63 -0.30 3.60
N ALA A 169 6.35 0.29 4.77
CA ALA A 169 5.26 1.25 4.94
C ALA A 169 5.48 2.53 4.11
N ILE A 170 6.71 3.04 4.05
CA ILE A 170 7.07 4.19 3.21
C ILE A 170 6.90 3.85 1.73
N GLU A 171 7.35 2.68 1.28
CA GLU A 171 7.21 2.24 -0.11
C GLU A 171 5.74 2.08 -0.51
N GLN A 172 4.91 1.54 0.38
CA GLN A 172 3.47 1.48 0.15
C GLN A 172 2.87 2.89 0.03
N LYS A 173 3.27 3.85 0.89
CA LYS A 173 2.78 5.23 0.81
C LYS A 173 3.24 5.93 -0.48
N ILE A 174 4.49 5.72 -0.89
CA ILE A 174 5.03 6.19 -2.17
C ILE A 174 4.24 5.59 -3.33
N ALA A 175 3.97 4.29 -3.32
CA ALA A 175 3.16 3.62 -4.34
C ALA A 175 1.74 4.21 -4.40
N ASN A 176 1.12 4.46 -3.26
CA ASN A 176 -0.20 5.10 -3.19
C ASN A 176 -0.18 6.53 -3.75
N LEU A 177 0.85 7.32 -3.45
CA LEU A 177 1.01 8.68 -4.00
C LEU A 177 1.32 8.66 -5.51
N LEU A 178 2.04 7.65 -5.99
CA LEU A 178 2.30 7.45 -7.41
C LEU A 178 1.09 6.87 -8.15
N ASN A 179 0.11 6.31 -7.45
CA ASN A 179 -1.13 5.82 -8.01
C ASN A 179 -2.10 6.97 -8.37
N LEU A 180 -1.57 7.97 -9.09
CA LEU A 180 -2.34 9.05 -9.72
C LEU A 180 -3.43 8.52 -10.65
N GLU A 181 -3.26 7.29 -11.14
CA GLU A 181 -4.28 6.59 -11.93
C GLU A 181 -5.57 6.35 -11.13
N GLU A 182 -5.48 6.08 -9.82
CA GLU A 182 -6.66 5.88 -8.99
C GLU A 182 -7.44 7.19 -8.79
N GLU A 183 -6.77 8.30 -8.52
CA GLU A 183 -7.40 9.62 -8.46
C GLU A 183 -8.00 10.01 -9.82
N ARG A 184 -7.26 9.77 -10.91
CA ARG A 184 -7.75 10.02 -12.27
C ARG A 184 -8.96 9.16 -12.61
N ASN A 185 -8.97 7.90 -12.18
CA ASN A 185 -10.10 7.00 -12.37
C ASN A 185 -11.31 7.40 -11.51
N LYS A 186 -11.11 7.79 -10.24
CA LYS A 186 -12.18 8.32 -9.38
C LYS A 186 -12.80 9.57 -9.99
N PHE A 187 -11.97 10.51 -10.46
CA PHE A 187 -12.43 11.70 -11.15
C PHE A 187 -13.22 11.34 -12.42
N ARG A 188 -12.70 10.44 -13.25
CA ARG A 188 -13.38 9.97 -14.46
C ARG A 188 -14.74 9.34 -14.13
N THR A 189 -14.81 8.48 -13.12
CA THR A 189 -16.06 7.86 -12.66
C THR A 189 -17.05 8.92 -12.16
N LEU A 190 -16.60 9.87 -11.35
CA LEU A 190 -17.45 10.96 -10.84
C LEU A 190 -18.01 11.80 -11.98
N VAL A 191 -17.17 12.19 -12.94
CA VAL A 191 -17.61 12.94 -14.12
C VAL A 191 -18.57 12.13 -14.98
N SER A 192 -18.32 10.83 -15.18
CA SER A 192 -19.23 9.95 -15.92
C SER A 192 -20.59 9.81 -15.23
N VAL A 193 -20.63 9.68 -13.90
CA VAL A 193 -21.87 9.62 -13.12
C VAL A 193 -22.63 10.94 -13.20
N ALA A 194 -21.95 12.07 -12.97
CA ALA A 194 -22.55 13.41 -13.07
C ALA A 194 -23.16 13.64 -14.46
N PHE A 195 -22.45 13.22 -15.51
CA PHE A 195 -22.93 13.32 -16.89
C PHE A 195 -24.14 12.40 -17.15
N CYS A 196 -24.13 11.17 -16.64
CA CYS A 196 -25.27 10.25 -16.74
C CYS A 196 -26.53 10.85 -16.10
N ILE A 197 -26.40 11.44 -14.91
CA ILE A 197 -27.49 12.14 -14.23
C ILE A 197 -28.00 13.31 -15.08
N LEU A 198 -27.10 14.11 -15.65
CA LEU A 198 -27.48 15.24 -16.51
C LEU A 198 -28.25 14.78 -17.75
N VAL A 199 -27.79 13.73 -18.43
CA VAL A 199 -28.51 13.15 -19.60
C VAL A 199 -29.88 12.62 -19.18
N ALA A 200 -29.98 11.93 -18.04
CA ALA A 200 -31.24 11.44 -17.52
C ALA A 200 -32.23 12.59 -17.24
N ILE A 201 -31.77 13.68 -16.64
CA ILE A 201 -32.59 14.88 -16.40
C ILE A 201 -33.11 15.46 -17.72
N VAL A 202 -32.27 15.56 -18.75
CA VAL A 202 -32.69 16.08 -20.07
C VAL A 202 -33.74 15.18 -20.72
N ILE A 203 -33.53 13.86 -20.71
CA ILE A 203 -34.49 12.88 -21.25
C ILE A 203 -35.83 12.97 -20.50
N ILE A 204 -35.80 13.00 -19.17
CA ILE A 204 -37.00 13.15 -18.34
C ILE A 204 -37.70 14.49 -18.64
N GLY A 205 -36.95 15.58 -18.79
CA GLY A 205 -37.47 16.90 -19.14
C GLY A 205 -38.21 16.89 -20.48
N PHE A 206 -37.61 16.30 -21.52
CA PHE A 206 -38.27 16.11 -22.81
C PHE A 206 -39.56 15.30 -22.69
N TYR A 207 -39.52 14.22 -21.89
CA TYR A 207 -40.65 13.34 -21.71
C TYR A 207 -41.83 14.05 -21.01
N VAL A 208 -41.55 14.81 -19.96
CA VAL A 208 -42.55 15.60 -19.21
C VAL A 208 -43.20 16.66 -20.11
N ILE A 209 -42.43 17.32 -20.97
CA ILE A 209 -42.95 18.33 -21.91
C ILE A 209 -43.85 17.66 -22.95
N ALA A 210 -43.41 16.53 -23.53
CA ALA A 210 -44.17 15.79 -24.52
C ALA A 210 -45.53 15.31 -23.98
N LEU A 211 -45.57 14.83 -22.74
CA LEU A 211 -46.81 14.41 -22.08
C LEU A 211 -47.79 15.55 -21.83
N LYS A 212 -47.30 16.76 -21.54
CA LYS A 212 -48.17 17.91 -21.23
C LYS A 212 -48.79 18.56 -22.47
N LYS A 213 -48.18 18.38 -23.66
CA LYS A 213 -48.60 19.05 -24.89
C LYS A 213 -48.50 18.11 -26.08
N GLU A 214 -49.58 17.38 -26.35
CA GLU A 214 -49.69 16.47 -27.51
C GLU A 214 -49.34 17.16 -28.84
N SER A 215 -49.74 18.43 -29.03
CA SER A 215 -49.43 19.17 -30.26
C SER A 215 -47.92 19.39 -30.46
N ILE A 216 -47.16 19.56 -29.38
CA ILE A 216 -45.70 19.70 -29.45
C ILE A 216 -45.07 18.35 -29.70
N ALA A 217 -45.55 17.31 -29.02
CA ALA A 217 -45.09 15.95 -29.23
C ALA A 217 -45.28 15.51 -30.69
N GLU A 218 -46.46 15.71 -31.28
CA GLU A 218 -46.69 15.43 -32.69
C GLU A 218 -45.79 16.25 -33.61
N SER A 219 -45.65 17.56 -33.39
CA SER A 219 -44.80 18.40 -34.25
C SER A 219 -43.32 18.00 -34.22
N ILE A 220 -42.84 17.50 -33.07
CA ILE A 220 -41.47 17.04 -32.90
C ILE A 220 -41.33 15.61 -33.44
N PHE A 221 -42.17 14.67 -33.02
CA PHE A 221 -41.99 13.25 -33.35
C PHE A 221 -42.51 12.86 -34.75
N ALA A 222 -43.51 13.55 -35.30
CA ALA A 222 -44.05 13.25 -36.62
C ALA A 222 -43.28 13.95 -37.76
N GLY A 223 -42.44 14.94 -37.44
CA GLY A 223 -41.63 15.65 -38.43
C GLY A 223 -40.24 15.01 -38.61
N GLU A 224 -39.77 14.95 -39.87
CA GLU A 224 -38.39 14.58 -40.22
C GLU A 224 -37.35 15.37 -39.40
N LYS A 225 -37.70 16.60 -39.01
CA LYS A 225 -36.87 17.49 -38.18
C LYS A 225 -36.64 16.97 -36.77
N GLY A 226 -37.59 16.29 -36.13
CA GLY A 226 -37.37 15.82 -34.76
C GLY A 226 -36.52 14.56 -34.69
N ILE A 227 -36.66 13.64 -35.65
CA ILE A 227 -35.74 12.50 -35.78
C ILE A 227 -34.31 13.01 -36.00
N GLN A 228 -34.13 14.03 -36.85
CA GLN A 228 -32.83 14.66 -37.06
C GLN A 228 -32.28 15.31 -35.78
N PHE A 229 -33.12 16.02 -35.03
CA PHE A 229 -32.73 16.63 -33.76
C PHE A 229 -32.28 15.59 -32.74
N VAL A 230 -33.04 14.49 -32.57
CA VAL A 230 -32.67 13.40 -31.64
C VAL A 230 -31.36 12.74 -32.08
N THR A 231 -31.15 12.53 -33.37
CA THR A 231 -29.92 11.92 -33.90
C THR A 231 -28.70 12.80 -33.62
N ILE A 232 -28.80 14.11 -33.88
CA ILE A 232 -27.74 15.07 -33.56
C ILE A 232 -27.46 15.10 -32.06
N PHE A 233 -28.51 15.13 -31.24
CA PHE A 233 -28.38 15.16 -29.79
C PHE A 233 -27.66 13.92 -29.24
N LEU A 234 -27.99 12.72 -29.74
CA LEU A 234 -27.32 11.48 -29.38
C LEU A 234 -25.85 11.46 -29.82
N ILE A 235 -25.54 11.96 -31.01
CA ILE A 235 -24.15 12.07 -31.49
C ILE A 235 -23.35 13.03 -30.61
N VAL A 236 -23.90 14.18 -30.24
CA VAL A 236 -23.22 15.16 -29.36
C VAL A 236 -22.92 14.53 -28.00
N ILE A 237 -23.88 13.81 -27.40
CA ILE A 237 -23.68 13.11 -26.13
C ILE A 237 -22.58 12.04 -26.26
N ALA A 238 -22.59 11.26 -27.35
CA ALA A 238 -21.57 10.24 -27.59
C ALA A 238 -20.16 10.83 -27.75
N ILE A 239 -20.02 11.95 -28.47
CA ILE A 239 -18.74 12.66 -28.63
C ILE A 239 -18.23 13.17 -27.27
N ILE A 240 -19.11 13.74 -26.44
CA ILE A 240 -18.72 14.21 -25.10
C ILE A 240 -18.28 13.04 -24.22
N LEU A 241 -18.99 11.90 -24.26
CA LEU A 241 -18.61 10.68 -23.55
C LEU A 241 -17.24 10.17 -24.00
N PHE A 242 -16.99 10.07 -25.30
CA PHE A 242 -15.72 9.64 -25.85
C PHE A 242 -14.57 10.61 -25.54
N GLY A 243 -14.87 11.91 -25.45
CA GLY A 243 -13.93 12.93 -24.98
C GLY A 243 -13.52 12.74 -23.51
N ILE A 244 -14.49 12.57 -22.61
CA ILE A 244 -14.22 12.32 -21.17
C ILE A 244 -13.52 10.97 -20.96
N MET A 245 -13.83 9.97 -21.80
CA MET A 245 -13.17 8.67 -21.76
C MET A 245 -11.73 8.71 -22.28
N GLY A 246 -11.29 9.81 -22.90
CA GLY A 246 -9.96 9.93 -23.48
C GLY A 246 -9.71 8.96 -24.64
N VAL A 247 -10.78 8.44 -25.26
CA VAL A 247 -10.68 7.59 -26.46
C VAL A 247 -10.40 8.44 -27.69
N LEU A 248 -10.92 9.67 -27.70
CA LEU A 248 -10.65 10.65 -28.74
C LEU A 248 -9.62 11.66 -28.24
N GLU A 249 -8.56 11.87 -29.02
CA GLU A 249 -7.60 12.93 -28.74
C GLU A 249 -8.25 14.31 -28.97
N SER A 250 -7.73 15.35 -28.29
CA SER A 250 -8.26 16.72 -28.36
C SER A 250 -8.36 17.28 -29.80
N LYS A 251 -7.51 16.79 -30.71
CA LYS A 251 -7.54 17.12 -32.14
C LYS A 251 -8.72 16.48 -32.87
N GLU A 252 -9.01 15.22 -32.58
CA GLU A 252 -10.10 14.46 -33.19
C GLU A 252 -11.46 14.99 -32.72
N LEU A 253 -11.56 15.33 -31.43
CA LEU A 253 -12.77 15.91 -30.86
C LEU A 253 -13.10 17.28 -31.47
N SER A 254 -12.09 18.12 -31.68
CA SER A 254 -12.25 19.42 -32.34
C SER A 254 -12.69 19.27 -33.80
N ALA A 255 -12.13 18.30 -34.52
CA ALA A 255 -12.51 18.00 -35.90
C ALA A 255 -13.96 17.49 -36.01
N LEU A 256 -14.38 16.60 -35.11
CA LEU A 256 -15.75 16.07 -35.08
C LEU A 256 -16.78 17.14 -34.71
N LEU A 257 -16.49 17.99 -33.71
CA LEU A 257 -17.37 19.12 -33.37
C LEU A 257 -17.47 20.12 -34.52
N GLY A 258 -16.36 20.41 -35.21
CA GLY A 258 -16.35 21.25 -36.41
C GLY A 258 -17.22 20.69 -37.53
N GLY A 259 -17.10 19.38 -37.81
CA GLY A 259 -17.92 18.68 -38.82
C GLY A 259 -19.41 18.69 -38.49
N LEU A 260 -19.76 18.47 -37.21
CA LEU A 260 -21.16 18.47 -36.75
C LEU A 260 -21.75 19.89 -36.83
N SER A 261 -20.99 20.91 -36.43
CA SER A 261 -21.38 22.32 -36.55
C SER A 261 -21.65 22.72 -38.01
N GLY A 262 -20.76 22.31 -38.92
CA GLY A 262 -20.91 22.54 -40.36
C GLY A 262 -22.11 21.83 -40.97
N TYR A 263 -22.38 20.59 -40.55
CA TYR A 263 -23.56 19.84 -40.98
C TYR A 263 -24.87 20.52 -40.58
N ILE A 264 -24.95 21.01 -39.33
CA ILE A 264 -26.14 21.71 -38.83
C ILE A 264 -26.36 23.03 -39.58
N LEU A 265 -25.33 23.88 -39.73
CA LEU A 265 -25.45 25.15 -40.43
C LEU A 265 -25.78 24.97 -41.93
N GLY A 266 -25.17 23.99 -42.59
CA GLY A 266 -25.35 23.74 -44.02
C GLY A 266 -26.79 23.33 -44.38
N ARG A 267 -27.42 22.49 -43.53
CA ARG A 267 -28.82 22.06 -43.72
C ARG A 267 -29.83 23.19 -43.52
N VAL A 268 -29.58 24.12 -42.59
CA VAL A 268 -30.49 25.25 -42.33
C VAL A 268 -30.47 26.26 -43.48
N SER A 269 -29.33 26.39 -44.18
CA SER A 269 -29.15 27.36 -45.27
C SER A 269 -29.68 26.87 -46.62
N GLY A 270 -29.71 25.56 -46.86
CA GLY A 270 -30.14 24.96 -48.13
C GLY A 270 -31.66 24.91 -48.34
N ALA A 271 -32.45 24.78 -47.26
CA ALA A 271 -33.90 24.61 -47.35
C ALA A 271 -34.68 25.86 -47.84
N GLY A 272 -34.01 27.00 -48.01
CA GLY A 272 -34.63 28.26 -48.45
C GLY A 272 -34.50 28.55 -49.96
N ARG A 273 -33.64 27.86 -50.71
CA ARG A 273 -33.30 28.26 -52.09
C ARG A 273 -34.12 27.58 -53.20
N ASP A 274 -34.85 26.52 -52.91
CA ASP A 274 -35.58 25.76 -53.95
C ASP A 274 -36.99 26.31 -54.25
N LYS A 275 -37.44 27.39 -53.58
CA LYS A 275 -38.78 27.98 -53.78
C LYS A 275 -38.85 29.19 -54.70
N GLU A 276 -37.73 29.71 -55.20
CA GLU A 276 -37.71 30.96 -55.98
C GLU A 276 -37.50 30.78 -57.49
N ALA A 277 -37.40 29.54 -57.98
CA ALA A 277 -37.13 29.25 -59.41
C ALA A 277 -38.38 28.90 -60.24
N THR A 278 -39.60 29.13 -59.75
CA THR A 278 -40.83 28.74 -60.48
C THR A 278 -41.92 29.81 -60.52
N SER A 279 -41.53 31.06 -60.70
CA SER A 279 -42.50 32.12 -61.03
C SER A 279 -41.94 33.14 -62.01
N GLN A 280 -42.10 32.85 -63.31
CA GLN A 280 -42.41 33.80 -64.41
C GLN A 280 -42.42 33.06 -65.76
N PRO A 281 -43.12 33.56 -66.79
CA PRO A 281 -44.43 34.21 -66.81
C PRO A 281 -45.36 33.61 -67.89
N SER A 282 -46.65 33.97 -67.86
CA SER A 282 -47.51 34.00 -69.06
C SER A 282 -48.26 35.32 -69.05
#